data_AF-Q4ADP3-F1
#
_entry.id   AF-Q4ADP3-F1
#
_cell.length_a   1.000
_cell.length_b   1.000
_cell.length_c   1.000
_cell.angle_alpha   90.00
_cell.angle_beta   90.00
_cell.angle_gamma   90.00
#
_symmetry.space_group_name_H-M   'P 1'
#
loop_
_entity.id
_entity.type
_entity.pdbx_description
1 polymer ?
#
loop_
_entity_poly.entity_id
_entity_poly.type
_entity_poly.pdbx_seq_one_letter_code
_entity_poly.pdbx_strand_id
1 'polypeptide(L)'
;KLVEYCCAEFLKKNKIDIRGNARSFRRLRTQCERAKSILSSATQTTIEVDALGENEDFNCTITRAKFEELCMPQFKECIPPVEKVLKDSGLAKNQIHEVVLVGGSTRIPKVQELLKDFFNGKELNK
;
A
#
# COMPACT_ATOMS: atom_id res chain seq x y z
N LYS A 1 -2.92 1.26 7.42
CA LYS A 1 -1.48 0.95 7.62
C LYS A 1 -0.57 2.16 7.50
N LEU A 2 -0.41 2.79 6.34
CA LEU A 2 0.47 3.97 6.24
C LEU A 2 0.03 5.12 7.18
N VAL A 3 -1.27 5.42 7.23
CA VAL A 3 -1.82 6.44 8.14
C VAL A 3 -1.59 6.08 9.60
N GLU A 4 -1.85 4.83 10.00
CA GLU A 4 -1.59 4.33 11.36
C GLU A 4 -0.12 4.50 11.76
N TYR A 5 0.80 4.17 10.85
CA TYR A 5 2.23 4.33 11.03
C TYR A 5 2.59 5.81 11.24
N CYS A 6 2.10 6.70 10.37
CA CYS A 6 2.34 8.14 10.51
C CYS A 6 1.73 8.72 11.79
N CYS A 7 0.53 8.29 12.21
CA CYS A 7 -0.06 8.70 13.48
C CYS A 7 0.80 8.24 14.67
N ALA A 8 1.33 7.02 14.63
CA ALA A 8 2.21 6.51 15.68
C ALA A 8 3.54 7.27 15.75
N GLU A 9 4.14 7.59 14.59
CA GLU A 9 5.34 8.42 14.51
C GLU A 9 5.11 9.84 15.03
N PHE A 10 3.96 10.47 14.70
CA PHE A 10 3.59 11.79 15.21
C PHE A 10 3.39 11.76 16.74
N LEU A 11 2.67 10.76 17.25
CA LEU A 11 2.48 10.57 18.69
C LEU A 11 3.82 10.35 19.41
N LYS A 12 4.75 9.61 18.82
CA LYS A 12 6.08 9.36 19.40
C LYS A 12 6.93 10.63 19.47
N LYS A 13 6.88 11.48 18.45
CA LYS A 13 7.67 12.73 18.38
C LYS A 13 7.06 13.84 19.24
N ASN A 14 5.76 14.07 19.11
CA ASN A 14 5.10 15.26 19.64
C ASN A 14 4.22 14.97 20.86
N LYS A 15 4.02 13.69 21.23
CA LYS A 15 3.13 13.24 22.32
C LYS A 15 1.67 13.65 22.16
N ILE A 16 1.26 14.03 20.95
CA ILE A 16 -0.10 14.44 20.59
C ILE A 16 -0.77 13.32 19.80
N ASP A 17 -1.98 12.92 20.19
CA ASP A 17 -2.79 11.97 19.43
C ASP A 17 -3.76 12.68 18.47
N ILE A 18 -3.52 12.53 17.17
CA ILE A 18 -4.35 13.12 16.11
C ILE A 18 -5.50 12.22 15.67
N ARG A 19 -5.63 10.99 16.21
CA ARG A 19 -6.69 10.05 15.83
C ARG A 19 -8.08 10.56 16.17
N GLY A 20 -8.20 11.37 17.22
CA GLY A 20 -9.46 12.04 17.60
C GLY A 20 -9.80 13.25 16.74
N ASN A 21 -8.85 13.84 16.01
CA ASN A 21 -9.07 15.03 15.20
C ASN A 21 -9.34 14.66 13.74
N ALA A 22 -10.63 14.66 13.35
CA ALA A 22 -11.07 14.29 12.01
C ALA A 22 -10.43 15.15 10.89
N ARG A 23 -10.16 16.44 11.14
CA ARG A 23 -9.53 17.33 10.17
C ARG A 23 -8.07 16.93 9.93
N SER A 24 -7.29 16.79 10.99
CA SER A 24 -5.90 16.38 10.94
C SER A 24 -5.74 14.99 10.30
N PHE A 25 -6.59 14.05 10.71
CA PHE A 25 -6.60 12.70 10.17
C PHE A 25 -6.88 12.67 8.66
N ARG A 26 -7.85 13.47 8.18
CA ARG A 26 -8.15 13.59 6.74
C ARG A 26 -6.99 14.17 5.94
N ARG A 27 -6.31 15.20 6.47
CA ARG A 27 -5.14 15.82 5.83
C ARG A 27 -4.00 14.82 5.71
N LEU A 28 -3.68 14.11 6.79
CA LEU A 28 -2.68 13.05 6.80
C LEU A 28 -3.02 11.95 5.79
N ARG A 29 -4.27 11.45 5.79
CA ARG A 29 -4.73 10.43 4.84
C ARG A 29 -4.52 10.85 3.38
N THR A 30 -4.77 12.11 3.06
CA THR A 30 -4.59 12.65 1.70
C THR A 30 -3.11 12.61 1.29
N GLN A 31 -2.21 13.00 2.18
CA GLN A 31 -0.77 12.94 1.88
C GLN A 31 -0.24 11.50 1.86
N CYS A 32 -0.73 10.62 2.73
CA CYS A 32 -0.40 9.20 2.68
C CYS A 32 -0.82 8.56 1.35
N GLU A 33 -2.00 8.90 0.81
CA GLU A 33 -2.46 8.39 -0.49
C GLU A 33 -1.56 8.87 -1.64
N ARG A 34 -1.16 10.15 -1.62
CA ARG A 34 -0.19 10.69 -2.58
C ARG A 34 1.16 9.98 -2.48
N ALA A 35 1.67 9.81 -1.26
CA ALA A 35 2.91 9.09 -0.99
C ALA A 35 2.84 7.64 -1.50
N LYS A 36 1.74 6.93 -1.27
CA LYS A 36 1.52 5.58 -1.82
C LYS A 36 1.60 5.56 -3.36
N SER A 37 0.96 6.52 -4.03
CA SER A 37 1.03 6.63 -5.49
C SER A 37 2.46 6.88 -5.97
N ILE A 38 3.22 7.74 -5.28
CA ILE A 38 4.62 8.02 -5.60
C ILE A 38 5.50 6.78 -5.35
N LEU A 39 5.31 6.06 -4.25
CA LEU A 39 6.07 4.85 -3.92
C LEU A 39 5.87 3.71 -4.93
N SER A 40 4.79 3.75 -5.72
CA SER A 40 4.57 2.79 -6.81
C SER A 40 5.58 2.97 -7.94
N SER A 41 6.18 4.17 -8.10
CA SER A 41 7.23 4.45 -9.10
C SER A 41 8.60 4.78 -8.49
N ALA A 42 8.63 5.53 -7.39
CA ALA A 42 9.84 5.93 -6.66
C ALA A 42 10.18 4.97 -5.50
N THR A 43 11.45 4.91 -5.11
CA THR A 43 11.94 4.06 -4.01
C THR A 43 11.74 4.68 -2.63
N GLN A 44 11.55 5.99 -2.55
CA GLN A 44 11.29 6.73 -1.33
C GLN A 44 10.44 7.97 -1.60
N THR A 45 9.77 8.48 -0.57
CA THR A 45 9.02 9.74 -0.60
C THR A 45 8.96 10.34 0.80
N THR A 46 8.67 11.63 0.88
CA THR A 46 8.51 12.34 2.15
C THR A 46 7.05 12.75 2.31
N ILE A 47 6.47 12.45 3.47
CA ILE A 47 5.12 12.85 3.85
C ILE A 47 5.25 14.10 4.70
N GLU A 48 4.73 15.21 4.18
CA GLU A 48 4.77 16.53 4.82
C GLU A 48 3.36 17.06 5.02
N VAL A 49 3.04 17.48 6.26
CA VAL A 49 1.77 18.10 6.61
C VAL A 49 2.01 19.23 7.61
N ASP A 50 1.75 20.46 7.17
CA ASP A 50 1.87 21.65 8.04
C ASP A 50 0.76 21.67 9.10
N ALA A 51 1.06 22.10 10.33
CA ALA A 51 0.10 22.21 11.42
C ALA A 51 -0.81 20.98 11.54
N LEU A 52 -0.21 19.78 11.65
CA LEU A 52 -0.95 18.52 11.72
C LEU A 52 -1.68 18.38 13.05
N GLY A 53 -1.09 18.81 14.16
CA GLY A 53 -1.74 18.82 15.48
C GLY A 53 -1.16 19.92 16.36
N GLU A 54 -2.01 20.72 17.00
CA GLU A 54 -1.58 21.82 17.91
C GLU A 54 -0.53 22.79 17.32
N ASN A 55 -0.60 23.03 16.00
CA ASN A 55 0.37 23.81 15.20
C ASN A 55 1.76 23.17 15.03
N GLU A 56 1.91 21.89 15.38
CA GLU A 56 3.11 21.11 15.07
C GLU A 56 3.04 20.54 13.67
N ASP A 57 4.13 20.73 12.92
CA ASP A 57 4.31 20.17 11.58
C ASP A 57 4.68 18.68 11.66
N PHE A 58 4.33 17.94 10.61
CA PHE A 58 4.72 16.55 10.48
C PHE A 58 5.56 16.35 9.23
N ASN A 59 6.77 15.82 9.43
CA ASN A 59 7.64 15.34 8.37
C ASN A 59 8.09 13.90 8.65
N CYS A 60 7.85 13.02 7.68
CA CYS A 60 8.23 11.62 7.73
C CYS A 60 8.65 11.11 6.35
N THR A 61 9.92 10.74 6.22
CA THR A 61 10.43 10.03 5.04
C THR A 61 10.08 8.56 5.14
N ILE A 62 9.47 8.01 4.08
CA ILE A 62 9.14 6.59 3.98
C ILE A 62 9.74 5.99 2.70
N THR A 63 10.30 4.79 2.84
CA THR A 63 10.81 4.00 1.73
C THR A 63 9.75 3.02 1.22
N ARG A 64 9.87 2.61 -0.04
CA ARG A 64 9.02 1.57 -0.65
C ARG A 64 9.10 0.28 0.17
N ALA A 65 10.31 -0.13 0.57
CA ALA A 65 10.51 -1.31 1.40
C ALA A 65 9.70 -1.25 2.71
N LYS A 66 9.68 -0.09 3.38
CA LYS A 66 8.89 0.07 4.61
C LYS A 66 7.39 0.03 4.34
N PHE A 67 6.93 0.65 3.26
CA PHE A 67 5.52 0.58 2.85
C PHE A 67 5.10 -0.86 2.53
N GLU A 68 5.93 -1.61 1.82
CA GLU A 68 5.68 -3.00 1.48
C GLU A 68 5.65 -3.89 2.71
N GLU A 69 6.57 -3.71 3.67
CA GLU A 69 6.56 -4.39 4.95
C GLU A 69 5.25 -4.15 5.73
N LEU A 70 4.82 -2.88 5.82
CA LEU A 70 3.59 -2.48 6.51
C LEU A 70 2.32 -3.06 5.88
N CYS A 71 2.34 -3.30 4.57
CA CYS A 71 1.19 -3.76 3.80
C CYS A 71 1.28 -5.24 3.38
N MET A 72 2.36 -5.94 3.75
CA MET A 72 2.58 -7.33 3.36
C MET A 72 1.44 -8.27 3.74
N PRO A 73 0.80 -8.16 4.93
CA PRO A 73 -0.35 -8.99 5.27
C PRO A 73 -1.51 -8.81 4.27
N GLN A 74 -1.84 -7.56 3.92
CA GLN A 74 -2.91 -7.24 2.97
C GLN A 74 -2.59 -7.74 1.56
N PHE A 75 -1.32 -7.65 1.14
CA PHE A 75 -0.92 -8.14 -0.17
C PHE A 75 -1.04 -9.66 -0.27
N LYS A 76 -0.75 -10.39 0.81
CA LYS A 76 -0.93 -11.86 0.87
C LYS A 76 -2.40 -12.26 0.86
N GLU A 77 -3.28 -11.47 1.48
CA GLU A 77 -4.73 -11.69 1.45
C GLU A 77 -5.34 -11.59 0.04
N CYS A 78 -4.62 -11.04 -0.94
CA CYS A 78 -5.07 -11.01 -2.33
C CYS A 78 -4.95 -12.37 -3.05
N ILE A 79 -4.12 -13.30 -2.57
CA ILE A 79 -3.88 -14.59 -3.25
C ILE A 79 -4.99 -15.63 -3.02
N PRO A 80 -5.54 -15.82 -1.79
CA PRO A 80 -6.60 -16.81 -1.57
C PRO A 80 -7.84 -16.66 -2.46
N PRO A 81 -8.34 -15.45 -2.77
CA PRO A 81 -9.43 -15.28 -3.73
C PRO A 81 -9.09 -15.80 -5.13
N VAL A 82 -7.85 -15.60 -5.60
CA VAL A 82 -7.39 -16.09 -6.90
C VAL A 82 -7.35 -17.62 -6.92
N GLU A 83 -6.84 -18.24 -5.86
CA GLU A 83 -6.85 -19.70 -5.71
C GLU A 83 -8.28 -20.26 -5.70
N LYS A 84 -9.20 -19.59 -5.01
CA LYS A 84 -10.60 -19.99 -4.95
C LYS A 84 -11.24 -19.99 -6.33
N VAL A 85 -11.05 -18.91 -7.10
CA VAL A 85 -11.60 -18.82 -8.46
C VAL A 85 -11.05 -19.90 -9.38
N LEU A 86 -9.76 -20.22 -9.28
CA LEU A 86 -9.16 -21.31 -10.06
C LEU A 86 -9.72 -22.69 -9.70
N LYS A 87 -9.97 -22.94 -8.40
CA LYS A 87 -10.62 -24.16 -7.93
C LYS A 87 -12.06 -24.25 -8.43
N ASP A 88 -12.82 -23.16 -8.32
CA ASP A 88 -14.21 -23.08 -8.74
C ASP A 88 -14.35 -23.24 -10.27
N SER A 89 -13.37 -22.75 -11.06
CA SER A 89 -13.35 -22.94 -12.51
C SER A 89 -12.84 -24.30 -12.96
N GLY A 90 -12.26 -25.10 -12.05
CA GLY A 90 -11.60 -26.36 -12.38
C GLY A 90 -10.38 -26.22 -13.31
N LEU A 91 -9.80 -25.02 -13.40
CA LEU A 91 -8.67 -24.74 -14.28
C LEU A 91 -7.37 -24.77 -13.50
N ALA A 92 -6.36 -25.43 -14.06
CA ALA A 92 -5.01 -25.36 -13.56
C ALA A 92 -4.37 -24.02 -13.94
N LYS A 93 -3.39 -23.58 -13.13
CA LYS A 93 -2.68 -22.29 -13.31
C LYS A 93 -2.06 -22.12 -14.70
N ASN A 94 -1.62 -23.22 -15.31
CA ASN A 94 -1.01 -23.26 -16.65
C ASN A 94 -2.02 -23.08 -17.79
N GLN A 95 -3.32 -23.28 -17.54
CA GLN A 95 -4.37 -23.12 -18.54
C GLN A 95 -4.85 -21.67 -18.68
N ILE A 96 -4.43 -20.79 -17.78
CA ILE A 96 -4.67 -19.36 -17.90
C ILE A 96 -3.78 -18.83 -19.02
N HIS A 97 -4.36 -18.10 -19.98
CA HIS A 97 -3.67 -17.56 -21.16
C HIS A 97 -3.16 -16.13 -20.94
N GLU A 98 -3.92 -15.31 -20.23
CA GLU A 98 -3.52 -13.95 -19.88
C GLU A 98 -3.94 -13.59 -18.46
N VAL A 99 -3.19 -12.68 -17.84
CA VAL A 99 -3.53 -12.07 -16.55
C VAL A 99 -3.56 -10.57 -16.75
N VAL A 100 -4.75 -9.98 -16.69
CA VAL A 100 -4.97 -8.55 -16.90
C VAL A 100 -5.09 -7.85 -15.55
N LEU A 101 -4.28 -6.82 -15.32
CA LEU A 101 -4.27 -6.07 -14.07
C LEU A 101 -5.20 -4.85 -14.15
N VAL A 102 -6.30 -4.86 -13.39
CA VAL A 102 -7.26 -3.74 -13.36
C VAL A 102 -7.24 -3.04 -11.99
N GLY A 103 -7.16 -1.70 -12.01
CA GLY A 103 -7.25 -0.84 -10.84
C GLY A 103 -5.94 -0.13 -10.47
N GLY A 104 -6.01 1.00 -9.76
CA GLY A 104 -4.82 1.81 -9.45
C GLY A 104 -3.80 1.09 -8.56
N SER A 105 -4.26 0.28 -7.61
CA SER A 105 -3.39 -0.45 -6.67
C SER A 105 -2.61 -1.60 -7.30
N THR A 106 -2.97 -2.06 -8.50
CA THR A 106 -2.21 -3.09 -9.22
C THR A 106 -0.88 -2.56 -9.77
N ARG A 107 -0.67 -1.23 -9.72
CA ARG A 107 0.60 -0.58 -10.07
C ARG A 107 1.69 -0.76 -9.01
N ILE A 108 1.34 -1.27 -7.83
CA ILE A 108 2.30 -1.51 -6.75
C ILE A 108 3.22 -2.68 -7.16
N PRO A 109 4.56 -2.48 -7.23
CA PRO A 109 5.49 -3.50 -7.70
C PRO A 109 5.39 -4.83 -6.93
N LYS A 110 5.25 -4.78 -5.59
CA LYS A 110 5.13 -5.99 -4.77
C LYS A 110 3.88 -6.84 -5.09
N VAL A 111 2.77 -6.20 -5.45
CA VAL A 111 1.54 -6.92 -5.84
C VAL A 111 1.74 -7.63 -7.18
N GLN A 112 2.42 -6.97 -8.13
CA GLN A 112 2.77 -7.58 -9.42
C GLN A 112 3.74 -8.75 -9.24
N GLU A 113 4.74 -8.61 -8.37
CA GLU A 113 5.68 -9.69 -8.04
C GLU A 113 4.95 -10.91 -7.44
N LEU A 114 4.09 -10.70 -6.43
CA LEU A 114 3.32 -11.80 -5.82
C LEU A 114 2.41 -12.52 -6.82
N LEU A 115 1.76 -11.78 -7.73
CA LEU A 115 0.92 -12.38 -8.77
C LEU A 115 1.77 -13.11 -9.81
N LYS A 116 2.92 -12.55 -10.20
CA LYS A 116 3.85 -13.18 -11.14
C LYS A 116 4.38 -14.49 -10.56
N ASP A 117 4.78 -14.50 -9.29
CA ASP A 117 5.23 -15.69 -8.58
C ASP A 117 4.11 -16.73 -8.49
N PHE A 118 2.88 -16.29 -8.20
CA PHE A 118 1.72 -17.18 -8.12
C PHE A 118 1.42 -17.90 -9.44
N PHE A 119 1.63 -17.23 -10.58
CA PHE A 119 1.47 -17.76 -11.93
C PHE A 119 2.80 -18.27 -12.56
N ASN A 120 3.77 -18.68 -11.74
CA ASN A 120 5.03 -19.30 -12.17
C ASN A 120 5.87 -18.43 -13.13
N GLY A 121 5.98 -17.14 -12.84
CA GLY A 121 6.83 -16.22 -13.62
C GLY A 121 6.18 -15.67 -14.88
N LYS A 122 4.89 -15.96 -15.10
CA LYS A 122 4.15 -15.48 -16.27
C LYS A 122 4.10 -13.96 -16.35
N GLU A 123 4.22 -13.41 -17.56
CA GLU A 123 4.09 -11.97 -17.78
C GLU A 123 2.66 -11.49 -17.52
N LEU A 124 2.56 -10.39 -16.76
CA LEU A 124 1.30 -9.75 -16.43
C LEU A 124 1.04 -8.63 -17.44
N ASN A 125 -0.15 -8.63 -18.04
CA ASN A 125 -0.53 -7.63 -19.02
C ASN A 125 -1.02 -6.35 -18.31
N LYS A 126 -0.51 -5.20 -18.75
CA LYS A 126 -0.71 -3.88 -18.11
C LYS A 126 -1.75 -3.05 -18.83
#